data_AF-A0AAV5G540-F1
#
_entry.id   AF-A0AAV5G540-F1
#
_cell.length_a   1.000
_cell.length_b   1.000
_cell.length_c   1.000
_cell.angle_alpha   90.00
_cell.angle_beta   90.00
_cell.angle_gamma   90.00
#
_symmetry.space_group_name_H-M   'P 1'
#
loop_
_entity.id
_entity.type
_entity.pdbx_description
1 polymer ?
#
loop_
_entity_poly.entity_id
_entity_poly.type
_entity_poly.pdbx_seq_one_letter_code
_entity_poly.pdbx_strand_id
1 'polypeptide(L)'
;MSEIKYQFGAISNAAADINSTSSRINGLLDDLKGVIAPMAATWEGESAAAYNEAQAKWDNAAAELNTVLATISNTVSQSNDRMSDVNRRAAASWG
;
A
#
# COMPACT_ATOMS: atom_id res chain seq x y z
N MET A 1 23.42 -17.28 -1.15
CA MET A 1 22.31 -17.05 -2.10
C MET A 1 20.94 -17.46 -1.57
N SER A 2 20.84 -18.41 -0.62
CA SER A 2 19.57 -18.84 0.00
C SER A 2 18.91 -17.79 0.90
N GLU A 3 19.70 -17.11 1.74
CA GLU A 3 19.18 -16.13 2.70
C GLU A 3 18.57 -14.89 2.03
N ILE A 4 19.22 -14.39 0.98
CA ILE A 4 18.71 -13.30 0.15
C ILE A 4 17.36 -13.69 -0.48
N LYS A 5 17.23 -14.91 -1.03
CA LYS A 5 15.96 -15.39 -1.61
C LYS A 5 14.84 -15.51 -0.56
N TYR A 6 15.15 -15.98 0.65
CA TYR A 6 14.18 -16.06 1.75
C TYR A 6 13.66 -14.68 2.17
N GLN A 7 14.56 -13.71 2.37
CA GLN A 7 14.17 -12.34 2.69
C GLN A 7 13.29 -11.72 1.59
N PHE A 8 13.59 -11.98 0.30
CA PHE A 8 12.74 -11.51 -0.79
C PHE A 8 11.34 -12.12 -0.79
N GLY A 9 11.22 -13.44 -0.57
CA GLY A 9 9.91 -14.09 -0.46
C GLY A 9 9.08 -13.50 0.68
N ALA A 10 9.70 -13.27 1.83
CA ALA A 10 9.05 -12.64 2.98
C ALA A 10 8.60 -11.20 2.68
N ILE A 11 9.44 -10.39 2.03
CA ILE A 11 9.10 -9.02 1.64
C ILE A 11 7.96 -8.98 0.62
N SER A 12 7.97 -9.87 -0.38
CA SER A 12 6.90 -9.96 -1.38
C SER A 12 5.55 -10.32 -0.75
N ASN A 13 5.54 -11.27 0.19
CA ASN A 13 4.32 -11.66 0.90
C ASN A 13 3.81 -10.51 1.78
N ALA A 14 4.70 -9.88 2.56
CA ALA A 14 4.33 -8.72 3.38
C ALA A 14 3.77 -7.58 2.52
N ALA A 15 4.36 -7.32 1.34
CA ALA A 15 3.84 -6.32 0.42
C ALA A 15 2.42 -6.65 -0.06
N ALA A 16 2.15 -7.91 -0.42
CA ALA A 16 0.82 -8.36 -0.81
C ALA A 16 -0.22 -8.21 0.32
N ASP A 17 0.15 -8.58 1.55
CA ASP A 17 -0.69 -8.46 2.73
C ASP A 17 -1.04 -6.99 3.05
N ILE A 18 -0.04 -6.10 2.97
CA ILE A 18 -0.27 -4.66 3.16
C ILE A 18 -1.16 -4.11 2.04
N ASN A 19 -1.01 -4.56 0.79
CA ASN A 19 -1.81 -4.07 -0.34
C ASN A 19 -3.28 -4.49 -0.22
N SER A 20 -3.52 -5.74 0.19
CA SER A 20 -4.86 -6.24 0.55
C SER A 20 -5.46 -5.43 1.70
N THR A 21 -4.67 -5.16 2.74
CA THR A 21 -5.10 -4.38 3.90
C THR A 21 -5.43 -2.93 3.52
N SER A 22 -4.60 -2.28 2.69
CA SER A 22 -4.86 -0.92 2.19
C SER A 22 -6.14 -0.87 1.36
N SER A 23 -6.33 -1.84 0.45
CA SER A 23 -7.56 -1.93 -0.36
C SER A 23 -8.81 -2.05 0.51
N ARG A 24 -8.74 -2.85 1.57
CA ARG A 24 -9.82 -2.97 2.56
C ARG A 24 -10.05 -1.68 3.35
N ILE A 25 -8.98 -0.99 3.77
CA ILE A 25 -9.09 0.30 4.46
C ILE A 25 -9.76 1.34 3.55
N ASN A 26 -9.34 1.45 2.29
CA ASN A 26 -9.92 2.39 1.34
C ASN A 26 -11.41 2.12 1.13
N GLY A 27 -11.80 0.85 0.95
CA GLY A 27 -13.22 0.48 0.85
C GLY A 27 -14.03 0.87 2.08
N LEU A 28 -13.51 0.61 3.30
CA LEU A 28 -14.17 1.01 4.54
C LEU A 28 -14.31 2.53 4.68
N LEU A 29 -13.30 3.30 4.25
CA LEU A 29 -13.35 4.76 4.25
C LEU A 29 -14.36 5.30 3.24
N ASP A 30 -14.44 4.72 2.05
CA ASP A 30 -15.41 5.11 1.03
C ASP A 30 -16.85 4.79 1.47
N ASP A 31 -17.07 3.62 2.07
CA ASP A 31 -18.35 3.25 2.68
C ASP A 31 -18.73 4.25 3.80
N LEU A 32 -17.79 4.57 4.69
CA LEU A 32 -18.00 5.52 5.77
C LEU A 32 -18.37 6.92 5.24
N LYS A 33 -17.65 7.41 4.22
CA LYS A 33 -17.96 8.68 3.55
C LYS A 33 -19.36 8.68 2.96
N GLY A 34 -19.76 7.58 2.30
CA GLY A 34 -21.10 7.44 1.74
C GLY A 34 -22.20 7.52 2.80
N VAL A 35 -22.00 6.89 3.94
CA VAL A 35 -22.93 6.92 5.08
C VAL A 35 -22.99 8.30 5.73
N ILE A 36 -21.85 8.98 5.89
CA ILE A 36 -21.79 10.27 6.57
C ILE A 36 -22.24 11.42 5.66
N ALA A 37 -22.04 11.35 4.34
CA ALA A 37 -22.36 12.42 3.40
C ALA A 37 -23.75 13.10 3.61
N PRO A 38 -24.88 12.38 3.74
CA PRO A 38 -26.18 13.00 3.98
C PRO A 38 -26.30 13.65 5.36
N MET A 39 -25.61 13.12 6.38
CA MET A 39 -25.59 13.68 7.73
C MET A 39 -24.73 14.95 7.79
N ALA A 40 -23.56 14.90 7.14
CA ALA A 40 -22.64 16.03 7.03
C ALA A 40 -23.27 17.22 6.29
N ALA A 41 -24.19 16.98 5.34
CA ALA A 41 -24.94 18.03 4.67
C ALA A 41 -25.84 18.85 5.63
N THR A 42 -26.15 18.32 6.80
CA THR A 42 -26.95 18.99 7.85
C THR A 42 -26.09 19.64 8.95
N TRP A 43 -24.78 19.41 8.93
CA TRP A 43 -23.87 19.95 9.93
C TRP A 43 -23.48 21.38 9.56
N GLU A 44 -23.60 22.29 10.54
CA GLU A 44 -23.17 23.67 10.43
C GLU A 44 -22.15 24.00 11.53
N GLY A 45 -21.31 25.00 11.30
CA GLY A 45 -20.36 25.50 12.30
C GLY A 45 -19.26 24.48 12.68
N GLU A 46 -19.07 24.28 13.98
CA GLU A 46 -17.94 23.51 14.54
C GLU A 46 -17.98 22.01 14.16
N SER A 47 -19.16 21.41 14.07
CA SER A 47 -19.30 19.99 13.71
C SER A 47 -18.87 19.72 12.26
N ALA A 48 -19.16 20.65 11.34
CA ALA A 48 -18.70 20.56 9.96
C ALA A 48 -17.17 20.68 9.87
N ALA A 49 -16.56 21.57 10.66
CA ALA A 49 -15.11 21.71 10.73
C ALA A 49 -14.43 20.44 11.27
N ALA A 50 -14.94 19.88 12.36
CA ALA A 50 -14.40 18.64 12.96
C ALA A 50 -14.50 17.45 12.00
N TYR A 51 -15.60 17.33 11.26
CA TYR A 51 -15.74 16.30 10.22
C TYR A 51 -14.72 16.47 9.10
N ASN A 52 -14.58 17.69 8.56
CA ASN A 52 -13.63 17.95 7.48
C ASN A 52 -12.18 17.65 7.91
N GLU A 53 -11.82 17.95 9.16
CA GLU A 53 -10.52 17.59 9.73
C GLU A 53 -10.33 16.06 9.81
N ALA A 54 -11.32 15.35 10.36
CA ALA A 54 -11.29 13.89 10.42
C ALA A 54 -11.18 13.28 9.02
N GLN A 55 -11.92 13.83 8.05
CA GLN A 55 -11.89 13.41 6.67
C GLN A 55 -10.51 13.59 6.04
N ALA A 56 -9.94 14.79 6.17
CA ALA A 56 -8.61 15.07 5.66
C ALA A 56 -7.55 14.14 6.29
N LYS A 57 -7.69 13.85 7.58
CA LYS A 57 -6.75 12.98 8.31
C LYS A 57 -6.74 11.56 7.76
N TRP A 58 -7.90 10.93 7.57
CA TRP A 58 -7.92 9.57 7.02
C TRP A 58 -7.55 9.53 5.53
N ASP A 59 -7.90 10.56 4.76
CA ASP A 59 -7.56 10.63 3.33
C ASP A 59 -6.04 10.74 3.14
N ASN A 60 -5.38 11.56 3.97
CA ASN A 60 -3.93 11.68 3.99
C ASN A 60 -3.26 10.36 4.42
N ALA A 61 -3.76 9.70 5.45
CA ALA A 61 -3.21 8.42 5.91
C ALA A 61 -3.33 7.32 4.85
N ALA A 62 -4.46 7.26 4.13
CA ALA A 62 -4.66 6.34 3.02
C ALA A 62 -3.69 6.62 1.85
N ALA A 63 -3.51 7.90 1.49
CA ALA A 63 -2.59 8.32 0.45
C ALA A 63 -1.13 7.99 0.78
N GLU A 64 -0.73 8.20 2.04
CA GLU A 64 0.61 7.85 2.53
C GLU A 64 0.84 6.33 2.47
N LEU A 65 -0.12 5.54 2.95
CA LEU A 65 -0.06 4.08 2.89
C LEU A 65 0.10 3.59 1.44
N ASN A 66 -0.68 4.14 0.51
CA ASN A 66 -0.58 3.81 -0.92
C ASN A 66 0.79 4.19 -1.51
N THR A 67 1.37 5.31 -1.08
CA THR A 67 2.70 5.74 -1.52
C THR A 67 3.80 4.79 -1.04
N VAL A 68 3.75 4.39 0.23
CA VAL A 68 4.68 3.40 0.81
C VAL A 68 4.56 2.08 0.07
N LEU A 69 3.34 1.61 -0.19
CA LEU A 69 3.07 0.40 -0.95
C LEU A 69 3.65 0.43 -2.37
N ALA A 70 3.45 1.53 -3.10
CA ALA A 70 4.03 1.71 -4.43
C ALA A 70 5.56 1.64 -4.40
N THR A 71 6.17 2.24 -3.37
CA THR A 71 7.62 2.22 -3.16
C THR A 71 8.15 0.81 -2.91
N ILE A 72 7.46 0.05 -2.05
CA ILE A 72 7.80 -1.37 -1.78
C ILE A 72 7.66 -2.20 -3.06
N SER A 73 6.55 -2.07 -3.77
CA SER A 73 6.28 -2.79 -5.02
C SER A 73 7.38 -2.56 -6.06
N ASN A 74 7.76 -1.30 -6.28
CA ASN A 74 8.85 -0.93 -7.20
C ASN A 74 10.19 -1.54 -6.77
N THR A 75 10.49 -1.53 -5.47
CA THR A 75 11.75 -2.08 -4.92
C THR A 75 11.81 -3.60 -5.10
N VAL A 76 10.70 -4.30 -4.86
CA VAL A 76 10.59 -5.75 -5.06
C VAL A 76 10.74 -6.11 -6.54
N SER A 77 10.07 -5.39 -7.45
CA SER A 77 10.17 -5.62 -8.90
C SER A 77 11.60 -5.45 -9.41
N GLN A 78 12.24 -4.32 -9.10
CA GLN A 78 13.62 -4.05 -9.52
C GLN A 78 14.60 -5.11 -8.99
N SER A 79 14.36 -5.62 -7.78
CA SER A 79 15.19 -6.65 -7.18
C SER A 79 14.98 -8.03 -7.82
N ASN A 80 13.74 -8.34 -8.22
CA ASN A 80 13.42 -9.57 -8.95
C ASN A 80 14.14 -9.59 -10.31
N ASP A 81 14.10 -8.47 -11.04
CA ASP A 81 14.82 -8.32 -12.32
C ASP A 81 16.32 -8.57 -12.16
N ARG A 82 16.94 -7.96 -11.14
CA ARG A 82 18.36 -8.17 -10.81
C ARG A 82 18.68 -9.63 -10.48
N MET A 83 17.84 -10.29 -9.68
CA MET A 83 18.04 -11.70 -9.33
C MET A 83 17.90 -12.61 -10.55
N SER A 84 16.95 -12.33 -11.43
CA SER A 84 16.76 -13.07 -12.67
C SER A 84 17.98 -12.98 -13.57
N ASP A 85 18.60 -11.80 -13.67
CA ASP A 85 19.80 -11.56 -14.44
C ASP A 85 21.02 -12.26 -13.83
N VAL A 86 21.19 -12.16 -12.50
CA VAL A 86 22.24 -12.91 -11.78
C VAL A 86 22.10 -14.41 -11.98
N ASN A 87 20.87 -14.95 -11.87
CA ASN A 87 20.63 -16.37 -12.06
C ASN A 87 20.89 -16.81 -13.52
N ARG A 88 20.56 -15.98 -14.50
CA ARG A 88 20.85 -16.24 -15.92
C ARG A 88 22.36 -16.27 -16.20
N ARG A 89 23.10 -15.28 -15.67
CA ARG A 89 24.57 -15.22 -15.80
C ARG A 89 25.24 -16.40 -15.09
N ALA A 90 24.76 -16.75 -13.89
CA ALA A 90 25.22 -17.93 -13.17
C ALA A 90 24.94 -19.20 -13.98
N ALA A 91 23.74 -19.39 -14.53
CA ALA A 91 23.45 -20.58 -15.35
C ALA A 91 24.35 -20.67 -16.59
N ALA A 92 24.63 -19.53 -17.25
CA ALA A 92 25.52 -19.46 -18.40
C ALA A 92 26.99 -19.75 -18.07
N SER A 93 27.44 -19.54 -16.83
CA SER A 93 28.83 -19.80 -16.43
C SER A 93 29.12 -21.27 -16.08
N TRP A 94 28.09 -22.13 -16.10
CA TRP A 94 28.21 -23.57 -15.79
C TRP A 94 28.05 -24.43 -17.05
N GLY A 95 27.93 -23.80 -18.23
CA GLY A 95 27.91 -24.43 -19.55
C GLY A 95 29.26 -24.35 -20.25
#